data_AF-A0A523Z2C8-F1
#
_entry.id   AF-A0A523Z2C8-F1
#
_cell.length_a   1.000
_cell.length_b   1.000
_cell.length_c   1.000
_cell.angle_alpha   90.00
_cell.angle_beta   90.00
_cell.angle_gamma   90.00
#
_symmetry.space_group_name_H-M   'P 1'
#
loop_
_entity.id
_entity.type
_entity.pdbx_description
1 polymer ?
#
loop_
_entity_poly.entity_id
_entity_poly.type
_entity_poly.pdbx_seq_one_letter_code
_entity_poly.pdbx_strand_id
1 'polypeptide(L)'
;LQIGDPAVIAARTGIATVADFRAADVATGGQGAPLVPYPDWLMYHHPTRTRALQNIGGIANVTHLPAGGGPETVIAFDTGPGNVIIDGVAACATGGTWRYDRDGALAAQGRVDETLLAHLLDHPYLRQSPPKSTGRETFGAAFAADLWGRAQARGLTPADLVATVTAFTAASIADAYRRWLPAPPDEVFLCGGGADNPTLVRMLRERLAHAFGDAVPAVRHYDETGYSSATKEAVAFAILAYETWHSRPGNLPQVTGASRLVVLGHVTPAPHLPTSTPSISPTPPIPLTEEPNPATAEIDTLDSLGVVRLINREDHRVAEAVATELEDIATAVDSIVACMERGGRLIYVGAGTSGRLGVLDASECPPTFNTPSGQVVAGIAGGELALREAVEGAEDNADAGRDEIAALAIGPDDVVVGITASGRTPYVLEALREARRREAFTVGLTCNRPTPLEELSDVIIAPLVGPEVIAGSTRMKAGTAQKMVLNALSTAAMIRLGKTYGNLMVDVQPTNAKLRQRAQRIVALACGLSMDETAALLASCSGETKTAIVAGLTGVTP
;
A
#
# COMPACT_ATOMS: atom_id res chain seq x y z
N LEU A 1 -25.30 7.78 11.38
CA LEU A 1 -24.13 7.43 12.22
C LEU A 1 -23.10 8.54 12.07
N GLN A 2 -22.56 9.07 13.17
CA GLN A 2 -21.44 10.01 13.13
C GLN A 2 -20.17 9.22 12.76
N ILE A 3 -19.46 9.64 11.71
CA ILE A 3 -18.19 9.03 11.33
C ILE A 3 -17.21 9.24 12.50
N GLY A 4 -16.54 8.17 12.94
CA GLY A 4 -15.60 8.22 14.06
C GLY A 4 -16.25 8.33 15.44
N ASP A 5 -17.51 7.92 15.60
CA ASP A 5 -18.18 7.90 16.91
C ASP A 5 -17.39 7.03 17.92
N PRO A 6 -16.97 7.58 19.08
CA PRO A 6 -16.12 6.87 20.03
C PRO A 6 -16.84 5.70 20.73
N ALA A 7 -18.17 5.70 20.81
CA ALA A 7 -18.94 4.55 21.31
C ALA A 7 -18.96 3.41 20.29
N VAL A 8 -19.03 3.72 19.00
CA VAL A 8 -18.90 2.70 17.95
C VAL A 8 -17.48 2.13 17.94
N ILE A 9 -16.44 2.95 18.08
CA ILE A 9 -15.05 2.50 18.15
C ILE A 9 -14.85 1.62 19.40
N ALA A 10 -15.28 2.07 20.58
CA ALA A 10 -15.15 1.31 21.83
C ALA A 10 -15.94 -0.01 21.78
N ALA A 11 -17.15 -0.02 21.21
CA ALA A 11 -17.95 -1.22 21.06
C ALA A 11 -17.33 -2.24 20.10
N ARG A 12 -16.70 -1.77 19.00
CA ARG A 12 -16.08 -2.65 18.00
C ARG A 12 -14.71 -3.17 18.41
N THR A 13 -13.92 -2.35 19.10
CA THR A 13 -12.55 -2.70 19.47
C THR A 13 -12.45 -3.35 20.84
N GLY A 14 -13.45 -3.16 21.71
CA GLY A 14 -13.36 -3.52 23.13
C GLY A 14 -12.37 -2.65 23.91
N ILE A 15 -11.86 -1.57 23.32
CA ILE A 15 -10.86 -0.67 23.91
C ILE A 15 -11.54 0.65 24.29
N ALA A 16 -11.26 1.14 25.49
CA ALA A 16 -11.72 2.46 25.90
C ALA A 16 -11.18 3.51 24.92
N THR A 17 -12.08 4.33 24.39
CA THR A 17 -11.75 5.29 23.33
C THR A 17 -11.80 6.69 23.88
N VAL A 18 -10.72 7.46 23.72
CA VAL A 18 -10.69 8.89 24.02
C VAL A 18 -10.88 9.68 22.73
N ALA A 19 -11.88 10.56 22.69
CA ALA A 19 -12.18 11.40 21.53
C ALA A 19 -12.63 12.79 21.96
N ASP A 20 -13.05 13.64 21.01
CA ASP A 20 -13.62 14.97 21.30
C ASP A 20 -12.70 15.89 22.14
N PHE A 21 -11.42 15.94 21.76
CA PHE A 21 -10.40 16.72 22.47
C PHE A 21 -10.64 18.23 22.52
N ARG A 22 -11.61 18.76 21.75
CA ARG A 22 -11.85 20.21 21.64
C ARG A 22 -12.87 20.73 22.65
N ALA A 23 -13.86 19.91 23.01
CA ALA A 23 -15.06 20.38 23.71
C ALA A 23 -14.74 21.09 25.05
N ALA A 24 -13.84 20.52 25.85
CA ALA A 24 -13.46 21.10 27.14
C ALA A 24 -12.73 22.45 27.02
N ASP A 25 -11.86 22.61 26.01
CA ASP A 25 -11.15 23.87 25.75
C ASP A 25 -12.14 24.97 25.36
N VAL A 26 -13.03 24.67 24.41
CA VAL A 26 -14.09 25.59 23.95
C VAL A 26 -15.03 25.99 25.08
N ALA A 27 -15.40 25.05 25.96
CA ALA A 27 -16.26 25.33 27.11
C ALA A 27 -15.64 26.33 28.11
N THR A 28 -14.32 26.58 28.04
CA THR A 28 -13.60 27.56 28.87
C THR A 28 -13.17 28.82 28.12
N GLY A 29 -13.73 29.04 26.92
CA GLY A 29 -13.51 30.23 26.10
C GLY A 29 -12.40 30.10 25.05
N GLY A 30 -11.80 28.92 24.91
CA GLY A 30 -10.79 28.68 23.89
C GLY A 30 -11.39 28.42 22.50
N GLN A 31 -10.54 28.46 21.47
CA GLN A 31 -10.91 28.17 20.09
C GLN A 31 -10.98 26.65 19.80
N GLY A 32 -10.50 25.79 20.72
CA GLY A 32 -10.39 24.34 20.49
C GLY A 32 -9.27 23.94 19.51
N ALA A 33 -8.41 24.87 19.13
CA ALA A 33 -7.26 24.68 18.27
C ALA A 33 -6.24 25.81 18.48
N PRO A 34 -4.96 25.58 18.14
CA PRO A 34 -4.35 24.29 17.82
C PRO A 34 -4.16 23.40 19.07
N LEU A 35 -4.34 22.07 18.93
CA LEU A 35 -4.23 21.10 20.05
C LEU A 35 -2.86 20.41 20.17
N VAL A 36 -2.14 20.31 19.05
CA VAL A 36 -0.81 19.68 18.94
C VAL A 36 0.34 20.43 19.66
N PRO A 37 0.27 21.74 19.99
CA PRO A 37 1.38 22.46 20.62
C PRO A 37 1.88 21.91 21.96
N TYR A 38 1.00 21.34 22.81
CA TYR A 38 1.44 20.70 24.06
C TYR A 38 2.24 19.41 23.78
N PRO A 39 1.75 18.46 22.97
CA PRO A 39 2.57 17.34 22.49
C PRO A 39 3.87 17.76 21.80
N ASP A 40 3.83 18.78 20.94
CA ASP A 40 5.03 19.30 20.26
C ASP A 40 6.07 19.81 21.27
N TRP A 41 5.63 20.53 22.32
CA TRP A 41 6.51 20.96 23.40
C TRP A 41 7.13 19.77 24.12
N LEU A 42 6.34 18.79 24.55
CA LEU A 42 6.83 17.58 25.24
C LEU A 42 7.90 16.84 24.43
N MET A 43 7.72 16.74 23.12
CA MET A 43 8.59 15.94 22.27
C MET A 43 9.82 16.69 21.75
N TYR A 44 9.71 17.99 21.51
CA TYR A 44 10.69 18.71 20.69
C TYR A 44 11.29 19.95 21.34
N HIS A 45 10.89 20.31 22.56
CA HIS A 45 11.55 21.40 23.28
C HIS A 45 13.04 21.08 23.46
N HIS A 46 13.89 22.11 23.40
CA HIS A 46 15.34 21.95 23.49
C HIS A 46 15.91 22.91 24.53
N PRO A 47 16.89 22.48 25.36
CA PRO A 47 17.42 23.31 26.44
C PRO A 47 18.13 24.59 25.94
N THR A 48 18.70 24.56 24.73
CA THR A 48 19.54 25.67 24.23
C THR A 48 19.19 26.13 22.81
N ARG A 49 18.13 25.61 22.19
CA ARG A 49 17.74 25.98 20.82
C ARG A 49 16.26 26.29 20.76
N THR A 50 15.92 27.39 20.11
CA THR A 50 14.56 27.77 19.79
C THR A 50 14.14 27.07 18.50
N ARG A 51 13.03 26.35 18.54
CA ARG A 51 12.55 25.54 17.41
C ARG A 51 11.17 25.99 16.97
N ALA A 52 10.97 26.04 15.67
CA ALA A 52 9.63 26.19 15.09
C ALA A 52 9.25 24.93 14.33
N LEU A 53 8.16 24.27 14.72
CA LEU A 53 7.61 23.14 13.98
C LEU A 53 6.53 23.68 13.05
N GLN A 54 6.84 23.76 11.77
CA GLN A 54 5.97 24.33 10.75
C GLN A 54 5.23 23.21 10.02
N ASN A 55 3.93 23.10 10.27
CA ASN A 55 3.07 22.25 9.47
C ASN A 55 2.58 23.03 8.25
N ILE A 56 2.76 22.46 7.05
CA ILE A 56 2.27 22.97 5.78
C ILE A 56 1.25 21.94 5.23
N GLY A 57 0.12 21.85 5.92
CA GLY A 57 -1.03 21.06 5.48
C GLY A 57 -1.95 21.87 4.55
N GLY A 58 -3.27 21.67 4.65
CA GLY A 58 -4.23 22.53 3.94
C GLY A 58 -4.11 23.98 4.40
N ILE A 59 -4.13 24.20 5.71
CA ILE A 59 -3.77 25.46 6.36
C ILE A 59 -2.40 25.28 7.01
N ALA A 60 -1.53 26.27 6.86
CA ALA A 60 -0.20 26.26 7.45
C ALA A 60 -0.26 26.79 8.90
N ASN A 61 0.44 26.15 9.81
CA ASN A 61 0.53 26.55 11.21
C ASN A 61 1.91 26.27 11.80
N VAL A 62 2.24 27.01 12.85
CA VAL A 62 3.52 26.90 13.53
C VAL A 62 3.30 26.62 15.01
N THR A 63 4.12 25.73 15.57
CA THR A 63 4.41 25.65 17.00
C THR A 63 5.82 26.18 17.25
N HIS A 64 5.94 27.33 17.92
CA HIS A 64 7.22 27.91 18.33
C HIS A 64 7.54 27.53 19.78
N LEU A 65 8.70 26.92 19.97
CA LEU A 65 9.22 26.36 21.21
C LEU A 65 10.50 27.12 21.62
N PRO A 66 10.43 28.05 22.58
CA PRO A 66 11.60 28.76 23.07
C PRO A 66 12.64 27.83 23.71
N ALA A 67 13.93 28.16 23.55
CA ALA A 67 15.03 27.45 24.20
C ALA A 67 14.86 27.42 25.72
N GLY A 68 14.84 26.22 26.31
CA GLY A 68 14.66 26.02 27.75
C GLY A 68 13.32 26.50 28.33
N GLY A 69 12.37 26.88 27.46
CA GLY A 69 11.07 27.41 27.86
C GLY A 69 10.12 26.33 28.35
N GLY A 70 9.32 26.65 29.37
CA GLY A 70 8.20 25.83 29.82
C GLY A 70 7.01 25.88 28.85
N PRO A 71 5.98 25.05 29.07
CA PRO A 71 4.81 24.97 28.18
C PRO A 71 4.05 26.30 28.08
N GLU A 72 4.12 27.16 29.10
CA GLU A 72 3.55 28.51 29.13
C GLU A 72 4.21 29.49 28.15
N THR A 73 5.42 29.18 27.68
CA THR A 73 6.18 30.03 26.75
C THR A 73 5.93 29.67 25.27
N VAL A 74 5.19 28.58 25.02
CA VAL A 74 4.86 28.12 23.67
C VAL A 74 3.94 29.12 22.99
N ILE A 75 4.24 29.42 21.73
CA ILE A 75 3.43 30.25 20.85
C ILE A 75 3.01 29.36 19.67
N ALA A 76 1.71 29.30 19.37
CA ALA A 76 1.26 28.59 18.18
C ALA A 76 0.04 29.29 17.56
N PHE A 77 -0.02 29.26 16.23
CA PHE A 77 -1.07 29.90 15.44
C PHE A 77 -1.00 29.46 13.98
N ASP A 78 -2.09 29.69 13.26
CA ASP A 78 -2.16 29.47 11.81
C ASP A 78 -1.46 30.63 11.06
N THR A 79 -0.44 30.30 10.27
CA THR A 79 0.39 31.26 9.52
C THR A 79 -0.29 31.76 8.25
N GLY A 80 -1.30 31.05 7.75
CA GLY A 80 -1.99 31.37 6.50
C GLY A 80 -2.37 30.10 5.73
N PRO A 81 -2.69 30.24 4.43
CA PRO A 81 -2.96 29.08 3.60
C PRO A 81 -1.70 28.22 3.43
N GLY A 82 -1.89 26.90 3.41
CA GLY A 82 -0.88 25.93 2.98
C GLY A 82 -1.21 25.42 1.58
N ASN A 83 -1.20 24.11 1.39
CA ASN A 83 -1.47 23.48 0.10
C ASN A 83 -2.88 23.71 -0.42
N VAL A 84 -3.87 24.05 0.41
CA VAL A 84 -5.28 24.13 -0.02
C VAL A 84 -5.49 25.08 -1.21
N ILE A 85 -4.77 26.21 -1.25
CA ILE A 85 -4.88 27.17 -2.35
C ILE A 85 -4.05 26.74 -3.56
N ILE A 86 -2.92 26.08 -3.34
CA ILE A 86 -2.04 25.57 -4.40
C ILE A 86 -2.79 24.46 -5.15
N ASP A 87 -3.39 23.54 -4.39
CA ASP A 87 -4.21 22.43 -4.88
C ASP A 87 -5.44 22.93 -5.63
N GLY A 88 -6.17 23.89 -5.04
CA GLY A 88 -7.35 24.49 -5.66
C GLY A 88 -7.03 25.15 -6.99
N VAL A 89 -5.93 25.92 -7.06
CA VAL A 89 -5.50 26.58 -8.31
C VAL A 89 -4.98 25.57 -9.33
N ALA A 90 -4.21 24.55 -8.91
CA ALA A 90 -3.74 23.49 -9.80
C ALA A 90 -4.91 22.70 -10.41
N ALA A 91 -5.97 22.48 -9.63
CA ALA A 91 -7.20 21.88 -10.12
C ALA A 91 -7.90 22.76 -11.17
N CYS A 92 -8.05 24.07 -10.91
CA CYS A 92 -8.59 25.00 -11.91
C CYS A 92 -7.73 25.04 -13.19
N ALA A 93 -6.40 25.07 -13.05
CA ALA A 93 -5.43 25.12 -14.15
C ALA A 93 -5.51 23.95 -15.12
N THR A 94 -5.94 22.80 -14.64
CA THR A 94 -5.92 21.53 -15.39
C THR A 94 -7.31 21.01 -15.69
N GLY A 95 -8.35 21.82 -15.47
CA GLY A 95 -9.75 21.38 -15.63
C GLY A 95 -10.11 20.21 -14.71
N GLY A 96 -9.48 20.11 -13.54
CA GLY A 96 -9.67 19.03 -12.56
C GLY A 96 -8.82 17.78 -12.81
N THR A 97 -7.96 17.77 -13.84
CA THR A 97 -7.09 16.62 -14.13
C THR A 97 -6.07 16.38 -13.02
N TRP A 98 -5.52 17.44 -12.43
CA TRP A 98 -4.61 17.37 -11.29
C TRP A 98 -5.32 17.85 -10.03
N ARG A 99 -5.14 17.12 -8.92
CA ARG A 99 -5.68 17.51 -7.60
C ARG A 99 -4.72 18.40 -6.80
N TYR A 100 -3.44 18.40 -7.16
CA TYR A 100 -2.37 19.19 -6.54
C TYR A 100 -1.19 19.34 -7.51
N ASP A 101 -0.29 20.28 -7.25
CA ASP A 101 0.95 20.46 -8.03
C ASP A 101 2.02 19.47 -7.56
N ARG A 102 2.14 18.34 -8.28
CA ARG A 102 3.07 17.27 -7.94
C ARG A 102 4.52 17.77 -8.03
N ASP A 103 5.26 17.60 -6.95
CA ASP A 103 6.66 18.02 -6.79
C ASP A 103 6.88 19.53 -7.09
N GLY A 104 5.83 20.35 -6.99
CA GLY A 104 5.91 21.78 -7.30
C GLY A 104 6.31 22.08 -8.76
N ALA A 105 6.09 21.14 -9.68
CA ALA A 105 6.64 21.19 -11.03
C ALA A 105 5.98 22.29 -11.88
N LEU A 106 4.69 22.56 -11.68
CA LEU A 106 3.98 23.62 -12.39
C LEU A 106 4.36 25.00 -11.82
N ALA A 107 4.47 25.11 -10.49
CA ALA A 107 4.99 26.30 -9.83
C ALA A 107 6.42 26.66 -10.29
N ALA A 108 7.28 25.66 -10.52
CA ALA A 108 8.66 25.87 -10.97
C ALA A 108 8.78 26.47 -12.38
N GLN A 109 7.76 26.28 -13.22
CA GLN A 109 7.72 26.79 -14.60
C GLN A 109 7.20 28.23 -14.69
N GLY A 110 6.46 28.66 -13.68
CA GLY A 110 5.81 29.97 -13.65
C GLY A 110 6.71 31.09 -13.15
N ARG A 111 6.31 32.33 -13.46
CA ARG A 111 6.84 33.55 -12.87
C ARG A 111 5.84 34.09 -11.86
N VAL A 112 6.33 34.46 -10.69
CA VAL A 112 5.51 35.07 -9.63
C VAL A 112 5.03 36.44 -10.10
N ASP A 113 3.71 36.67 -10.10
CA ASP A 113 3.13 38.01 -10.26
C ASP A 113 3.21 38.73 -8.90
N GLU A 114 4.22 39.60 -8.77
CA GLU A 114 4.49 40.35 -7.54
C GLU A 114 3.35 41.30 -7.14
N THR A 115 2.53 41.77 -8.09
CA THR A 115 1.39 42.64 -7.78
C THR A 115 0.24 41.84 -7.16
N LEU A 116 -0.07 40.67 -7.72
CA LEU A 116 -1.05 39.76 -7.17
C LEU A 116 -0.58 39.21 -5.82
N LEU A 117 0.70 38.84 -5.69
CA LEU A 117 1.28 38.41 -4.43
C LEU A 117 1.14 39.50 -3.34
N ALA A 118 1.45 40.76 -3.65
CA ALA A 118 1.28 41.87 -2.72
C ALA A 118 -0.18 42.05 -2.28
N HIS A 119 -1.13 41.89 -3.20
CA HIS A 119 -2.56 41.93 -2.86
C HIS A 119 -2.97 40.77 -1.95
N LEU A 120 -2.45 39.56 -2.19
CA LEU A 120 -2.72 38.39 -1.36
C LEU A 120 -2.16 38.55 0.06
N LEU A 121 -0.96 39.11 0.20
CA LEU A 121 -0.34 39.42 1.48
C LEU A 121 -1.09 40.51 2.28
N ASP A 122 -1.96 41.26 1.62
CA ASP A 122 -2.80 42.28 2.26
C ASP A 122 -4.03 41.70 2.99
N HIS A 123 -4.27 40.38 2.85
CA HIS A 123 -5.46 39.73 3.35
C HIS A 123 -5.69 39.98 4.87
N PRO A 124 -6.90 40.38 5.32
CA PRO A 124 -7.16 40.80 6.70
C PRO A 124 -6.74 39.79 7.77
N TYR A 125 -6.91 38.50 7.49
CA TYR A 125 -6.51 37.42 8.39
C TYR A 125 -5.01 37.45 8.75
N LEU A 126 -4.13 37.76 7.79
CA LEU A 126 -2.68 37.75 8.04
C LEU A 126 -2.25 38.84 9.02
N ARG A 127 -3.02 39.93 9.11
CA ARG A 127 -2.78 41.05 10.03
C ARG A 127 -3.29 40.82 11.45
N GLN A 128 -4.11 39.79 11.68
CA GLN A 128 -4.57 39.46 13.03
C GLN A 128 -3.41 38.96 13.89
N SER A 129 -3.37 39.39 15.15
CA SER A 129 -2.43 38.88 16.16
C SER A 129 -2.90 37.53 16.71
N PRO A 130 -2.00 36.60 17.07
CA PRO A 130 -2.36 35.39 17.81
C PRO A 130 -3.05 35.68 19.15
N PRO A 131 -3.91 34.78 19.67
CA PRO A 131 -4.28 33.47 19.12
C PRO A 131 -5.24 33.62 17.92
N LYS A 132 -4.91 32.96 16.81
CA LYS A 132 -5.69 33.00 15.57
C LYS A 132 -5.67 31.66 14.86
N SER A 133 -6.82 31.33 14.28
CA SER A 133 -7.05 30.11 13.52
C SER A 133 -7.87 30.43 12.26
N THR A 134 -7.71 29.63 11.21
CA THR A 134 -8.46 29.74 9.96
C THR A 134 -8.67 28.37 9.34
N GLY A 135 -9.48 28.29 8.29
CA GLY A 135 -9.82 27.05 7.62
C GLY A 135 -10.18 27.25 6.16
N ARG A 136 -10.80 26.21 5.60
CA ARG A 136 -11.24 26.15 4.20
C ARG A 136 -12.37 27.13 3.91
N GLU A 137 -13.05 27.65 4.93
CA GLU A 137 -14.03 28.73 4.78
C GLU A 137 -13.38 30.05 4.35
N THR A 138 -12.11 30.29 4.73
CA THR A 138 -11.37 31.50 4.36
C THR A 138 -10.51 31.26 3.10
N PHE A 139 -9.75 30.16 3.06
CA PHE A 139 -8.78 29.89 2.00
C PHE A 139 -9.13 28.66 1.13
N GLY A 140 -10.41 28.27 1.06
CA GLY A 140 -10.83 27.07 0.31
C GLY A 140 -11.11 27.28 -1.17
N ALA A 141 -11.93 26.40 -1.73
CA ALA A 141 -12.22 26.34 -3.16
C ALA A 141 -12.79 27.65 -3.75
N ALA A 142 -13.62 28.36 -2.98
CA ALA A 142 -14.17 29.65 -3.42
C ALA A 142 -13.06 30.70 -3.60
N PHE A 143 -12.08 30.73 -2.70
CA PHE A 143 -10.92 31.62 -2.79
C PHE A 143 -10.04 31.25 -3.99
N ALA A 144 -9.77 29.97 -4.21
CA ALA A 144 -9.02 29.50 -5.38
C ALA A 144 -9.70 29.84 -6.71
N ALA A 145 -11.02 29.72 -6.78
CA ALA A 145 -11.80 30.07 -7.97
C ALA A 145 -11.79 31.59 -8.27
N ASP A 146 -11.88 32.44 -7.24
CA ASP A 146 -11.73 33.89 -7.39
C ASP A 146 -10.33 34.25 -7.92
N LEU A 147 -9.28 33.64 -7.37
CA LEU A 147 -7.91 33.83 -7.86
C LEU A 147 -7.75 33.40 -9.31
N TRP A 148 -8.36 32.29 -9.70
CA TRP A 148 -8.36 31.81 -11.08
C TRP A 148 -8.96 32.86 -12.03
N GLY A 149 -10.14 33.40 -11.69
CA GLY A 149 -10.79 34.45 -12.49
C GLY A 149 -9.94 35.73 -12.59
N ARG A 150 -9.32 36.16 -11.49
CA ARG A 150 -8.42 37.33 -11.48
C ARG A 150 -7.18 37.11 -12.33
N ALA A 151 -6.61 35.92 -12.31
CA ALA A 151 -5.44 35.58 -13.10
C ALA A 151 -5.75 35.61 -14.60
N GLN A 152 -6.91 35.09 -15.01
CA GLN A 152 -7.38 35.17 -16.39
C GLN A 152 -7.57 36.62 -16.85
N ALA A 153 -8.17 37.47 -16.02
CA ALA A 153 -8.33 38.90 -16.31
C ALA A 153 -6.98 39.65 -16.45
N ARG A 154 -5.93 39.16 -15.79
CA ARG A 154 -4.56 39.70 -15.86
C ARG A 154 -3.71 39.08 -16.97
N GLY A 155 -4.21 38.09 -17.69
CA GLY A 155 -3.45 37.37 -18.72
C GLY A 155 -2.33 36.49 -18.18
N LEU A 156 -2.41 36.06 -16.91
CA LEU A 156 -1.42 35.16 -16.31
C LEU A 156 -1.56 33.74 -16.88
N THR A 157 -0.43 33.07 -17.10
CA THR A 157 -0.46 31.66 -17.44
C THR A 157 -0.86 30.82 -16.21
N PRO A 158 -1.35 29.59 -16.39
CA PRO A 158 -1.63 28.71 -15.26
C PRO A 158 -0.39 28.48 -14.37
N ALA A 159 0.78 28.34 -14.98
CA ALA A 159 2.05 28.19 -14.26
C ALA A 159 2.38 29.44 -13.42
N ASP A 160 2.18 30.66 -13.96
CA ASP A 160 2.42 31.91 -13.22
C ASP A 160 1.52 32.03 -11.99
N LEU A 161 0.23 31.67 -12.12
CA LEU A 161 -0.68 31.70 -10.98
C LEU A 161 -0.30 30.67 -9.91
N VAL A 162 0.02 29.44 -10.30
CA VAL A 162 0.45 28.38 -9.37
C VAL A 162 1.76 28.78 -8.66
N ALA A 163 2.71 29.37 -9.39
CA ALA A 163 3.93 29.94 -8.81
C ALA A 163 3.60 31.07 -7.81
N THR A 164 2.64 31.95 -8.14
CA THR A 164 2.23 33.08 -7.30
C THR A 164 1.57 32.62 -5.99
N VAL A 165 0.66 31.64 -6.02
CA VAL A 165 0.03 31.11 -4.80
C VAL A 165 0.97 30.25 -3.95
N THR A 166 1.93 29.59 -4.59
CA THR A 166 3.04 28.89 -3.89
C THR A 166 3.92 29.92 -3.17
N ALA A 167 4.28 31.01 -3.85
CA ALA A 167 5.02 32.11 -3.24
C ALA A 167 4.23 32.82 -2.13
N PHE A 168 2.90 32.91 -2.25
CA PHE A 168 2.03 33.45 -1.22
C PHE A 168 2.05 32.60 0.05
N THR A 169 1.98 31.27 -0.07
CA THR A 169 2.13 30.35 1.07
C THR A 169 3.46 30.58 1.78
N ALA A 170 4.58 30.56 1.04
CA ALA A 170 5.92 30.80 1.59
C ALA A 170 6.06 32.19 2.26
N ALA A 171 5.56 33.24 1.60
CA ALA A 171 5.63 34.60 2.11
C ALA A 171 4.75 34.82 3.33
N SER A 172 3.57 34.19 3.40
CA SER A 172 2.69 34.27 4.57
C SER A 172 3.34 33.65 5.81
N ILE A 173 4.04 32.52 5.67
CA ILE A 173 4.80 31.88 6.75
C ILE A 173 5.92 32.80 7.25
N ALA A 174 6.77 33.29 6.34
CA ALA A 174 7.88 34.16 6.70
C ALA A 174 7.43 35.49 7.33
N ASP A 175 6.38 36.11 6.80
CA ASP A 175 5.80 37.34 7.36
C ASP A 175 5.18 37.09 8.74
N ALA A 176 4.51 35.94 8.94
CA ALA A 176 3.95 35.57 10.23
C ALA A 176 5.05 35.36 11.29
N TYR A 177 6.19 34.77 10.90
CA TYR A 177 7.34 34.61 11.80
C TYR A 177 7.87 35.97 12.24
N ARG A 178 8.10 36.85 11.27
CA ARG A 178 8.62 38.21 11.51
C ARG A 178 7.72 39.05 12.41
N ARG A 179 6.40 38.93 12.27
CA ARG A 179 5.44 39.74 13.02
C ARG A 179 5.17 39.23 14.43
N TRP A 180 5.11 37.91 14.59
CA TRP A 180 4.48 37.31 15.77
C TRP A 180 5.42 36.44 16.62
N LEU A 181 6.60 36.07 16.10
CA LEU A 181 7.60 35.40 16.92
C LEU A 181 8.49 36.44 17.62
N PRO A 182 8.90 36.20 18.88
CA PRO A 182 9.71 37.15 19.65
C PRO A 182 11.12 37.30 19.09
N ALA A 183 11.64 36.26 18.44
CA ALA A 183 12.94 36.20 17.80
C ALA A 183 12.89 35.16 16.66
N PRO A 184 13.80 35.23 15.67
CA PRO A 184 13.95 34.13 14.71
C PRO A 184 14.31 32.83 15.45
N PRO A 185 13.69 31.69 15.10
CA PRO A 185 14.09 30.41 15.65
C PRO A 185 15.49 30.02 15.16
N ASP A 186 16.19 29.16 15.89
CA ASP A 186 17.45 28.57 15.43
C ASP A 186 17.19 27.53 14.34
N GLU A 187 16.11 26.75 14.50
CA GLU A 187 15.75 25.63 13.63
C GLU A 187 14.27 25.67 13.27
N VAL A 188 13.96 25.38 12.01
CA VAL A 188 12.60 25.19 11.51
C VAL A 188 12.46 23.76 10.99
N PHE A 189 11.53 23.00 11.54
CA PHE A 189 11.22 21.65 11.07
C PHE A 189 9.91 21.66 10.29
N LEU A 190 9.99 21.37 8.99
CA LEU A 190 8.83 21.35 8.10
C LEU A 190 8.14 19.98 8.13
N CYS A 191 6.82 19.96 8.29
CA CYS A 191 5.98 18.77 8.16
C CYS A 191 4.71 19.05 7.34
N GLY A 192 3.93 18.01 7.04
CA GLY A 192 2.74 18.10 6.18
C GLY A 192 3.11 18.09 4.69
N GLY A 193 2.13 17.87 3.82
CA GLY A 193 2.40 17.63 2.39
C GLY A 193 3.11 18.79 1.66
N GLY A 194 3.08 20.02 2.20
CA GLY A 194 3.84 21.14 1.64
C GLY A 194 5.34 21.07 1.93
N ALA A 195 5.77 20.31 2.94
CA ALA A 195 7.18 20.04 3.20
C ALA A 195 7.82 19.16 2.11
N ASP A 196 7.01 18.35 1.44
CA ASP A 196 7.44 17.50 0.31
C ASP A 196 7.45 18.24 -1.03
N ASN A 197 6.99 19.49 -1.10
CA ASN A 197 6.99 20.30 -2.32
C ASN A 197 8.32 21.08 -2.44
N PRO A 198 9.26 20.68 -3.33
CA PRO A 198 10.60 21.29 -3.39
C PRO A 198 10.56 22.77 -3.79
N THR A 199 9.63 23.16 -4.66
CA THR A 199 9.46 24.55 -5.09
C THR A 199 9.00 25.43 -3.93
N LEU A 200 8.03 24.96 -3.14
CA LEU A 200 7.55 25.68 -1.96
C LEU A 200 8.65 25.80 -0.90
N VAL A 201 9.37 24.72 -0.61
CA VAL A 201 10.48 24.72 0.36
C VAL A 201 11.59 25.68 -0.08
N ARG A 202 11.94 25.71 -1.37
CA ARG A 202 12.91 26.65 -1.92
C ARG A 202 12.45 28.10 -1.72
N MET A 203 11.21 28.42 -2.12
CA MET A 203 10.64 29.77 -1.95
C MET A 203 10.57 30.16 -0.47
N LEU A 204 10.23 29.25 0.43
CA LEU A 204 10.21 29.51 1.87
C LEU A 204 11.61 29.81 2.41
N ARG A 205 12.63 29.04 2.03
CA ARG A 205 14.04 29.32 2.40
C ARG A 205 14.48 30.71 1.94
N GLU A 206 14.14 31.09 0.70
CA GLU A 206 14.44 32.42 0.16
C GLU A 206 13.73 33.53 0.95
N ARG A 207 12.44 33.35 1.29
CA ARG A 207 11.66 34.32 2.07
C ARG A 207 12.16 34.46 3.52
N LEU A 208 12.54 33.36 4.16
CA LEU A 208 13.13 33.37 5.51
C LEU A 208 14.52 34.03 5.50
N ALA A 209 15.36 33.73 4.50
CA ALA A 209 16.65 34.38 4.35
C ALA A 209 16.50 35.90 4.13
N HIS A 210 15.53 36.32 3.33
CA HIS A 210 15.23 37.74 3.15
C HIS A 210 14.71 38.40 4.44
N ALA A 211 13.86 37.71 5.20
CA ALA A 211 13.26 38.25 6.42
C ALA A 211 14.26 38.39 7.58
N PHE A 212 15.25 37.49 7.68
CA PHE A 212 16.10 37.39 8.87
C PHE A 212 17.61 37.58 8.61
N GLY A 213 18.06 37.64 7.35
CA GLY A 213 19.45 37.87 7.00
C GLY A 213 20.40 36.86 7.66
N ASP A 214 21.39 37.34 8.39
CA ASP A 214 22.37 36.48 9.11
C ASP A 214 21.74 35.64 10.22
N ALA A 215 20.54 36.00 10.69
CA ALA A 215 19.78 35.25 11.68
C ALA A 215 18.78 34.26 11.06
N VAL A 216 19.01 33.84 9.80
CA VAL A 216 18.14 32.89 9.11
C VAL A 216 18.11 31.53 9.84
N PRO A 217 16.91 30.97 10.12
CA PRO A 217 16.81 29.65 10.73
C PRO A 217 17.34 28.54 9.81
N ALA A 218 17.89 27.49 10.41
CA ALA A 218 18.17 26.25 9.70
C ALA A 218 16.87 25.51 9.37
N VAL A 219 16.51 25.43 8.08
CA VAL A 219 15.28 24.76 7.61
C VAL A 219 15.55 23.29 7.29
N ARG A 220 14.94 22.41 8.09
CA ARG A 220 15.08 20.95 8.07
C ARG A 220 13.74 20.27 7.80
N HIS A 221 13.78 19.03 7.34
CA HIS A 221 12.59 18.19 7.30
C HIS A 221 12.30 17.64 8.70
N TYR A 222 11.02 17.50 9.06
CA TYR A 222 10.62 16.98 10.38
C TYR A 222 11.17 15.58 10.67
N ASP A 223 11.29 14.74 9.65
CA ASP A 223 11.84 13.39 9.79
C ASP A 223 13.30 13.37 10.29
N GLU A 224 14.03 14.48 10.16
CA GLU A 224 15.37 14.65 10.76
C GLU A 224 15.33 14.70 12.31
N THR A 225 14.15 14.83 12.93
CA THR A 225 13.98 14.73 14.39
C THR A 225 14.01 13.28 14.90
N GLY A 226 14.02 12.29 14.01
CA GLY A 226 13.96 10.86 14.35
C GLY A 226 12.54 10.28 14.39
N TYR A 227 11.51 11.08 14.11
CA TYR A 227 10.12 10.64 14.00
C TYR A 227 9.55 11.02 12.64
N SER A 228 8.78 10.09 12.02
CA SER A 228 8.15 10.37 10.74
C SER A 228 7.05 11.42 10.89
N SER A 229 7.10 12.46 10.06
CA SER A 229 6.06 13.47 9.90
C SER A 229 4.68 12.87 9.62
N ALA A 230 4.62 11.73 8.93
CA ALA A 230 3.36 11.01 8.66
C ALA A 230 2.68 10.47 9.93
N THR A 231 3.43 10.28 11.02
CA THR A 231 2.93 9.76 12.30
C THR A 231 2.69 10.85 13.35
N LYS A 232 3.12 12.09 13.08
CA LYS A 232 3.11 13.21 14.03
C LYS A 232 1.75 13.38 14.72
N GLU A 233 0.68 13.46 13.94
CA GLU A 233 -0.67 13.70 14.50
C GLU A 233 -1.14 12.51 15.34
N ALA A 234 -0.93 11.27 14.88
CA ALA A 234 -1.31 10.08 15.62
C ALA A 234 -0.62 10.02 16.99
N VAL A 235 0.68 10.32 17.04
CA VAL A 235 1.45 10.38 18.29
C VAL A 235 0.96 11.52 19.19
N ALA A 236 0.70 12.70 18.62
CA ALA A 236 0.19 13.83 19.39
C ALA A 236 -1.16 13.52 20.05
N PHE A 237 -2.10 12.90 19.32
CA PHE A 237 -3.39 12.50 19.88
C PHE A 237 -3.30 11.33 20.86
N ALA A 238 -2.32 10.43 20.70
CA ALA A 238 -2.04 9.39 21.70
C ALA A 238 -1.54 10.01 23.02
N ILE A 239 -0.66 11.02 22.96
CA ILE A 239 -0.20 11.77 24.13
C ILE A 239 -1.40 12.47 24.80
N LEU A 240 -2.24 13.17 24.03
CA LEU A 240 -3.42 13.83 24.58
C LEU A 240 -4.38 12.83 25.22
N ALA A 241 -4.63 11.68 24.60
CA ALA A 241 -5.45 10.61 25.18
C ALA A 241 -4.86 10.09 26.50
N TYR A 242 -3.54 9.96 26.57
CA TYR A 242 -2.84 9.56 27.79
C TYR A 242 -3.01 10.61 28.90
N GLU A 243 -2.93 11.90 28.58
CA GLU A 243 -3.21 12.98 29.54
C GLU A 243 -4.66 12.93 30.03
N THR A 244 -5.62 12.74 29.13
CA THR A 244 -7.04 12.57 29.47
C THR A 244 -7.24 11.44 30.45
N TRP A 245 -6.66 10.28 30.16
CA TRP A 245 -6.77 9.08 31.00
C TRP A 245 -6.26 9.30 32.42
N HIS A 246 -5.21 10.12 32.57
CA HIS A 246 -4.63 10.46 33.86
C HIS A 246 -5.20 11.74 34.48
N SER A 247 -6.29 12.29 33.91
CA SER A 247 -6.93 13.52 34.37
C SER A 247 -5.97 14.72 34.43
N ARG A 248 -5.03 14.80 33.48
CA ARG A 248 -4.06 15.89 33.37
C ARG A 248 -4.45 16.83 32.21
N PRO A 249 -4.22 18.15 32.35
CA PRO A 249 -4.51 19.08 31.27
C PRO A 249 -3.67 18.83 30.02
N GLY A 250 -4.28 19.02 28.85
CA GLY A 250 -3.61 18.85 27.55
C GLY A 250 -3.63 20.11 26.67
N ASN A 251 -4.32 21.17 27.08
CA ASN A 251 -4.35 22.44 26.34
C ASN A 251 -3.31 23.44 26.87
N LEU A 252 -2.98 24.42 26.02
CA LEU A 252 -2.17 25.58 26.39
C LEU A 252 -3.04 26.85 26.28
N PRO A 253 -3.49 27.45 27.39
CA PRO A 253 -4.43 28.57 27.40
C PRO A 253 -3.98 29.77 26.57
N GLN A 254 -2.69 30.10 26.61
CA GLN A 254 -2.11 31.20 25.83
C GLN A 254 -2.07 30.94 24.32
N VAL A 255 -2.26 29.69 23.90
CA VAL A 255 -2.31 29.27 22.50
C VAL A 255 -3.75 29.18 22.02
N THR A 256 -4.63 28.55 22.81
CA THR A 256 -6.03 28.32 22.39
C THR A 256 -6.95 29.49 22.71
N GLY A 257 -6.56 30.38 23.63
CA GLY A 257 -7.41 31.45 24.16
C GLY A 257 -8.31 31.00 25.32
N ALA A 258 -8.17 29.76 25.80
CA ALA A 258 -8.91 29.28 26.97
C ALA A 258 -8.55 30.08 28.23
N SER A 259 -9.50 30.21 29.16
CA SER A 259 -9.27 30.96 30.41
C SER A 259 -8.41 30.19 31.44
N ARG A 260 -8.24 28.88 31.27
CA ARG A 260 -7.49 28.00 32.18
C ARG A 260 -7.09 26.68 31.52
N LEU A 261 -6.18 25.97 32.17
CA LEU A 261 -5.83 24.59 31.84
C LEU A 261 -7.03 23.66 32.08
N VAL A 262 -7.31 22.77 31.13
CA VAL A 262 -8.38 21.78 31.18
C VAL A 262 -7.91 20.42 30.67
N VAL A 263 -8.47 19.36 31.25
CA VAL A 263 -8.35 18.01 30.71
C VAL A 263 -9.13 17.98 29.41
N LEU A 264 -8.45 17.61 28.33
CA LEU A 264 -9.07 17.45 27.02
C LEU A 264 -9.64 16.06 26.86
N GLY A 265 -10.57 15.89 25.93
CA GLY A 265 -11.07 14.58 25.51
C GLY A 265 -12.12 13.98 26.44
N HIS A 266 -12.98 13.16 25.85
CA HIS A 266 -14.01 12.38 26.52
C HIS A 266 -13.65 10.91 26.46
N VAL A 267 -13.66 10.25 27.62
CA VAL A 267 -13.43 8.80 27.71
C VAL A 267 -14.75 8.09 27.47
N THR A 268 -14.84 7.35 26.39
CA THR A 268 -15.87 6.36 26.19
C THR A 268 -15.37 5.01 26.73
N PRO A 269 -15.95 4.49 27.81
CA PRO A 269 -15.48 3.26 28.43
C PRO A 269 -15.62 2.09 27.46
N ALA A 270 -14.71 1.11 27.59
CA ALA A 270 -14.93 -0.19 26.96
C ALA A 270 -16.26 -0.78 27.48
N PRO A 271 -17.07 -1.43 26.63
CA PRO A 271 -18.32 -2.03 27.07
C PRO A 271 -18.07 -3.02 28.22
N HIS A 272 -18.84 -2.89 29.32
CA HIS A 272 -18.82 -3.85 30.41
C HIS A 272 -19.33 -5.21 29.91
N LEU A 273 -18.41 -6.13 29.68
CA LEU A 273 -18.74 -7.54 29.52
C LEU A 273 -18.96 -8.13 30.92
N PRO A 274 -20.12 -8.74 31.23
CA PRO A 274 -20.36 -9.37 32.52
C PRO A 274 -19.26 -10.39 32.83
N THR A 275 -18.73 -10.34 34.06
CA THR A 275 -17.83 -11.33 34.64
C THR A 275 -18.58 -12.62 34.95
N SER A 276 -19.02 -13.27 33.89
CA SER A 276 -19.30 -14.69 33.82
C SER A 276 -18.71 -15.08 32.49
N THR A 277 -17.58 -15.77 32.51
CA THR A 277 -17.02 -16.41 31.32
C THR A 277 -17.81 -17.68 31.04
N PRO A 278 -18.77 -17.73 30.10
CA PRO A 278 -18.61 -18.74 29.08
C PRO A 278 -17.34 -18.34 28.31
N SER A 279 -16.48 -19.31 28.04
CA SER A 279 -15.37 -19.15 27.10
C SER A 279 -15.92 -18.62 25.77
N ILE A 280 -15.94 -17.31 25.58
CA ILE A 280 -15.98 -16.70 24.26
C ILE A 280 -14.52 -16.74 23.82
N SER A 281 -14.20 -17.77 23.05
CA SER A 281 -12.96 -17.85 22.29
C SER A 281 -12.71 -16.47 21.65
N PRO A 282 -11.49 -15.93 21.69
CA PRO A 282 -11.19 -14.66 21.03
C PRO A 282 -11.75 -14.75 19.61
N THR A 283 -12.59 -13.78 19.21
CA THR A 283 -12.95 -13.65 17.79
C THR A 283 -11.62 -13.63 17.06
N PRO A 284 -11.33 -14.63 16.21
CA PRO A 284 -10.02 -14.72 15.60
C PRO A 284 -9.75 -13.41 14.86
N PRO A 285 -8.51 -12.89 14.87
CA PRO A 285 -8.17 -11.71 14.08
C PRO A 285 -8.72 -11.92 12.66
N ILE A 286 -9.38 -10.87 12.14
CA ILE A 286 -9.89 -10.91 10.76
C ILE A 286 -8.66 -11.23 9.89
N PRO A 287 -8.66 -12.35 9.15
CA PRO A 287 -7.50 -12.69 8.35
C PRO A 287 -7.20 -11.58 7.35
N LEU A 288 -5.93 -11.40 6.98
CA LEU A 288 -5.49 -10.34 6.06
C LEU A 288 -6.32 -10.32 4.76
N THR A 289 -6.78 -11.49 4.32
CA THR A 289 -7.62 -11.69 3.14
C THR A 289 -9.07 -11.19 3.27
N GLU A 290 -9.56 -11.00 4.49
CA GLU A 290 -10.92 -10.56 4.83
C GLU A 290 -10.94 -9.13 5.40
N GLU A 291 -9.78 -8.55 5.70
CA GLU A 291 -9.68 -7.17 6.17
C GLU A 291 -10.19 -6.16 5.12
N PRO A 292 -10.87 -5.08 5.54
CA PRO A 292 -11.27 -4.01 4.64
C PRO A 292 -10.05 -3.19 4.21
N ASN A 293 -9.94 -2.91 2.91
CA ASN A 293 -8.87 -2.07 2.38
C ASN A 293 -9.22 -0.58 2.55
N PRO A 294 -8.49 0.19 3.39
CA PRO A 294 -8.79 1.60 3.61
C PRO A 294 -8.62 2.45 2.35
N ALA A 295 -7.77 2.01 1.41
CA ALA A 295 -7.47 2.72 0.18
C ALA A 295 -8.59 2.58 -0.88
N THR A 296 -9.58 1.72 -0.63
CA THR A 296 -10.74 1.46 -1.50
C THR A 296 -12.08 1.55 -0.74
N ALA A 297 -12.09 2.19 0.42
CA ALA A 297 -13.28 2.30 1.29
C ALA A 297 -14.52 2.90 0.62
N GLU A 298 -14.32 3.81 -0.34
CA GLU A 298 -15.39 4.52 -1.06
C GLU A 298 -15.42 4.14 -2.55
N ILE A 299 -14.91 2.94 -2.91
CA ILE A 299 -14.76 2.52 -4.31
C ILE A 299 -16.08 2.49 -5.09
N ASP A 300 -17.20 2.28 -4.41
CA ASP A 300 -18.57 2.28 -4.95
C ASP A 300 -19.08 3.67 -5.37
N THR A 301 -18.42 4.75 -4.91
CA THR A 301 -18.77 6.13 -5.27
C THR A 301 -18.02 6.66 -6.50
N LEU A 302 -17.04 5.90 -6.99
CA LEU A 302 -16.17 6.31 -8.09
C LEU A 302 -16.81 6.03 -9.46
N ASP A 303 -16.38 6.79 -10.47
CA ASP A 303 -16.65 6.43 -11.85
C ASP A 303 -15.84 5.19 -12.27
N SER A 304 -16.18 4.61 -13.42
CA SER A 304 -15.54 3.37 -13.90
C SER A 304 -14.02 3.50 -14.01
N LEU A 305 -13.51 4.67 -14.40
CA LEU A 305 -12.07 4.91 -14.51
C LEU A 305 -11.40 4.95 -13.13
N GLY A 306 -12.02 5.58 -12.14
CA GLY A 306 -11.57 5.57 -10.75
C GLY A 306 -11.51 4.16 -10.18
N VAL A 307 -12.56 3.36 -10.38
CA VAL A 307 -12.61 1.96 -9.93
C VAL A 307 -11.44 1.15 -10.50
N VAL A 308 -11.24 1.15 -11.82
CA VAL A 308 -10.17 0.35 -12.44
C VAL A 308 -8.76 0.85 -12.09
N ARG A 309 -8.58 2.16 -11.84
CA ARG A 309 -7.31 2.71 -11.34
C ARG A 309 -6.98 2.21 -9.94
N LEU A 310 -7.98 2.12 -9.05
CA LEU A 310 -7.77 1.58 -7.71
C LEU A 310 -7.45 0.08 -7.76
N ILE A 311 -8.16 -0.69 -8.61
CA ILE A 311 -7.86 -2.10 -8.83
C ILE A 311 -6.41 -2.27 -9.30
N ASN A 312 -6.03 -1.57 -10.37
CA ASN A 312 -4.67 -1.67 -10.92
C ASN A 312 -3.58 -1.25 -9.93
N ARG A 313 -3.83 -0.20 -9.12
CA ARG A 313 -2.90 0.22 -8.07
C ARG A 313 -2.66 -0.89 -7.04
N GLU A 314 -3.69 -1.60 -6.63
CA GLU A 314 -3.56 -2.73 -5.72
C GLU A 314 -2.84 -3.92 -6.40
N ASP A 315 -3.13 -4.21 -7.68
CA ASP A 315 -2.49 -5.28 -8.44
C ASP A 315 -0.96 -5.12 -8.53
N HIS A 316 -0.44 -3.89 -8.57
CA HIS A 316 1.00 -3.61 -8.59
C HIS A 316 1.75 -4.21 -7.38
N ARG A 317 1.08 -4.40 -6.25
CA ARG A 317 1.67 -4.94 -5.02
C ARG A 317 1.88 -6.46 -5.07
N VAL A 318 1.22 -7.15 -6.02
CA VAL A 318 1.22 -8.61 -6.09
C VAL A 318 2.61 -9.15 -6.42
N ALA A 319 3.29 -8.57 -7.41
CA ALA A 319 4.62 -9.03 -7.82
C ALA A 319 5.66 -8.82 -6.71
N GLU A 320 5.54 -7.72 -5.95
CA GLU A 320 6.40 -7.44 -4.80
C GLU A 320 6.18 -8.46 -3.68
N ALA A 321 4.93 -8.82 -3.38
CA ALA A 321 4.62 -9.86 -2.39
C ALA A 321 5.17 -11.22 -2.81
N VAL A 322 5.05 -11.60 -4.08
CA VAL A 322 5.66 -12.85 -4.60
C VAL A 322 7.18 -12.80 -4.53
N ALA A 323 7.79 -11.63 -4.76
CA ALA A 323 9.24 -11.46 -4.66
C ALA A 323 9.79 -11.73 -3.26
N THR A 324 8.98 -11.56 -2.21
CA THR A 324 9.39 -11.89 -0.82
C THR A 324 9.48 -13.38 -0.54
N GLU A 325 8.92 -14.24 -1.41
CA GLU A 325 8.84 -15.69 -1.21
C GLU A 325 9.69 -16.49 -2.21
N LEU A 326 10.63 -15.83 -2.91
CA LEU A 326 11.41 -16.47 -3.99
C LEU A 326 12.29 -17.62 -3.48
N GLU A 327 12.81 -17.55 -2.26
CA GLU A 327 13.63 -18.61 -1.66
C GLU A 327 12.80 -19.86 -1.35
N ASP A 328 11.58 -19.68 -0.82
CA ASP A 328 10.65 -20.78 -0.56
C ASP A 328 10.12 -21.39 -1.87
N ILE A 329 9.82 -20.55 -2.87
CA ILE A 329 9.46 -21.02 -4.22
C ILE A 329 10.60 -21.86 -4.82
N ALA A 330 11.85 -21.41 -4.71
CA ALA A 330 13.00 -22.15 -5.22
C ALA A 330 13.18 -23.51 -4.49
N THR A 331 12.99 -23.53 -3.17
CA THR A 331 13.06 -24.76 -2.36
C THR A 331 11.97 -25.76 -2.75
N ALA A 332 10.75 -25.28 -2.99
CA ALA A 332 9.66 -26.10 -3.51
C ALA A 332 10.00 -26.64 -4.91
N VAL A 333 10.54 -25.82 -5.82
CA VAL A 333 10.96 -26.23 -7.16
C VAL A 333 12.01 -27.35 -7.10
N ASP A 334 13.04 -27.22 -6.26
CA ASP A 334 14.08 -28.24 -6.14
C ASP A 334 13.50 -29.59 -5.67
N SER A 335 12.53 -29.55 -4.76
CA SER A 335 11.83 -30.75 -4.30
C SER A 335 10.95 -31.37 -5.40
N ILE A 336 10.24 -30.54 -6.18
CA ILE A 336 9.47 -30.97 -7.35
C ILE A 336 10.36 -31.65 -8.39
N VAL A 337 11.52 -31.06 -8.71
CA VAL A 337 12.48 -31.61 -9.66
C VAL A 337 12.98 -32.98 -9.16
N ALA A 338 13.42 -33.06 -7.91
CA ALA A 338 13.92 -34.32 -7.34
C ALA A 338 12.85 -35.43 -7.35
N CYS A 339 11.59 -35.09 -7.09
CA CYS A 339 10.47 -36.03 -7.16
C CYS A 339 10.18 -36.48 -8.60
N MET A 340 10.13 -35.56 -9.56
CA MET A 340 9.88 -35.88 -10.96
C MET A 340 11.00 -36.72 -11.60
N GLU A 341 12.26 -36.53 -11.18
CA GLU A 341 13.38 -37.38 -11.60
C GLU A 341 13.23 -38.84 -11.17
N ARG A 342 12.48 -39.10 -10.09
CA ARG A 342 12.12 -40.46 -9.63
C ARG A 342 10.82 -40.98 -10.26
N GLY A 343 10.21 -40.22 -11.17
CA GLY A 343 8.94 -40.57 -11.83
C GLY A 343 7.69 -40.12 -11.07
N GLY A 344 7.86 -39.31 -10.02
CA GLY A 344 6.77 -38.73 -9.25
C GLY A 344 6.04 -37.59 -9.97
N ARG A 345 5.00 -37.06 -9.32
CA ARG A 345 4.10 -36.04 -9.89
C ARG A 345 4.09 -34.76 -9.05
N LEU A 346 3.62 -33.68 -9.67
CA LEU A 346 3.21 -32.45 -8.99
C LEU A 346 1.69 -32.39 -8.93
N ILE A 347 1.14 -32.24 -7.72
CA ILE A 347 -0.30 -32.26 -7.48
C ILE A 347 -0.73 -30.97 -6.80
N TYR A 348 -1.69 -30.28 -7.40
CA TYR A 348 -2.35 -29.13 -6.80
C TYR A 348 -3.65 -29.56 -6.12
N VAL A 349 -3.93 -29.07 -4.91
CA VAL A 349 -5.23 -29.26 -4.26
C VAL A 349 -5.77 -27.93 -3.74
N GLY A 350 -7.02 -27.61 -4.07
CA GLY A 350 -7.62 -26.33 -3.68
C GLY A 350 -9.14 -26.30 -3.81
N ALA A 351 -9.76 -25.26 -3.28
CA ALA A 351 -11.19 -24.99 -3.46
C ALA A 351 -11.42 -23.69 -4.23
N GLY A 352 -12.60 -23.53 -4.83
CA GLY A 352 -13.01 -22.31 -5.50
C GLY A 352 -11.97 -21.80 -6.53
N THR A 353 -11.61 -20.51 -6.44
CA THR A 353 -10.61 -19.90 -7.33
C THR A 353 -9.24 -20.59 -7.23
N SER A 354 -8.80 -20.93 -6.02
CA SER A 354 -7.50 -21.57 -5.80
C SER A 354 -7.40 -22.93 -6.49
N GLY A 355 -8.44 -23.76 -6.37
CA GLY A 355 -8.52 -25.04 -7.08
C GLY A 355 -8.54 -24.86 -8.61
N ARG A 356 -9.31 -23.88 -9.12
CA ARG A 356 -9.36 -23.58 -10.56
C ARG A 356 -8.01 -23.12 -11.11
N LEU A 357 -7.25 -22.34 -10.36
CA LEU A 357 -5.90 -21.91 -10.77
C LEU A 357 -4.92 -23.10 -10.82
N GLY A 358 -5.01 -24.04 -9.88
CA GLY A 358 -4.25 -25.29 -9.94
C GLY A 358 -4.58 -26.10 -11.20
N VAL A 359 -5.87 -26.25 -11.52
CA VAL A 359 -6.32 -26.94 -12.73
C VAL A 359 -5.84 -26.23 -14.00
N LEU A 360 -5.89 -24.89 -14.02
CA LEU A 360 -5.39 -24.07 -15.12
C LEU A 360 -3.90 -24.36 -15.38
N ASP A 361 -3.04 -24.23 -14.36
CA ASP A 361 -1.59 -24.44 -14.49
C ASP A 361 -1.27 -25.89 -14.92
N ALA A 362 -1.93 -26.88 -14.31
CA ALA A 362 -1.76 -28.29 -14.68
C ALA A 362 -2.15 -28.55 -16.15
N SER A 363 -3.25 -27.95 -16.63
CA SER A 363 -3.73 -28.12 -18.01
C SER A 363 -2.79 -27.51 -19.07
N GLU A 364 -1.99 -26.51 -18.67
CA GLU A 364 -1.03 -25.83 -19.55
C GLU A 364 0.30 -26.60 -19.65
N CYS A 365 0.59 -27.53 -18.74
CA CYS A 365 1.85 -28.29 -18.74
C CYS A 365 2.03 -29.20 -19.97
N PRO A 366 1.05 -30.06 -20.37
CA PRO A 366 1.19 -30.91 -21.55
C PRO A 366 1.44 -30.15 -22.86
N PRO A 367 0.65 -29.12 -23.24
CA PRO A 367 0.89 -28.42 -24.50
C PRO A 367 2.15 -27.53 -24.49
N THR A 368 2.67 -27.17 -23.31
CA THR A 368 3.83 -26.28 -23.15
C THR A 368 5.15 -27.07 -23.07
N PHE A 369 5.20 -28.11 -22.24
CA PHE A 369 6.43 -28.84 -21.93
C PHE A 369 6.39 -30.31 -22.38
N ASN A 370 5.35 -30.70 -23.13
CA ASN A 370 5.15 -32.05 -23.61
C ASN A 370 5.23 -33.08 -22.45
N THR A 371 4.58 -32.74 -21.33
CA THR A 371 4.45 -33.63 -20.19
C THR A 371 3.29 -34.60 -20.42
N PRO A 372 3.35 -35.84 -19.91
CA PRO A 372 2.18 -36.68 -19.80
C PRO A 372 1.09 -35.98 -18.98
N SER A 373 -0.19 -36.19 -19.31
CA SER A 373 -1.32 -35.55 -18.61
C SER A 373 -1.42 -35.91 -17.13
N GLY A 374 -0.73 -36.96 -16.68
CA GLY A 374 -0.67 -37.37 -15.26
C GLY A 374 0.53 -36.83 -14.49
N GLN A 375 1.46 -36.11 -15.12
CA GLN A 375 2.68 -35.63 -14.45
C GLN A 375 2.44 -34.39 -13.59
N VAL A 376 1.52 -33.52 -14.03
CA VAL A 376 1.01 -32.38 -13.25
C VAL A 376 -0.50 -32.49 -13.23
N VAL A 377 -1.08 -32.64 -12.05
CA VAL A 377 -2.53 -32.87 -11.86
C VAL A 377 -3.09 -31.95 -10.79
N ALA A 378 -4.41 -31.77 -10.77
CA ALA A 378 -5.07 -30.92 -9.80
C ALA A 378 -6.37 -31.54 -9.30
N GLY A 379 -6.56 -31.56 -7.98
CA GLY A 379 -7.81 -31.89 -7.31
C GLY A 379 -8.52 -30.61 -6.87
N ILE A 380 -9.82 -30.50 -7.17
CA ILE A 380 -10.66 -29.35 -6.79
C ILE A 380 -11.81 -29.80 -5.90
N ALA A 381 -12.03 -29.10 -4.79
CA ALA A 381 -13.17 -29.35 -3.91
C ALA A 381 -14.49 -29.25 -4.70
N GLY A 382 -15.32 -30.29 -4.64
CA GLY A 382 -16.57 -30.40 -5.41
C GLY A 382 -16.40 -31.01 -6.81
N GLY A 383 -15.18 -31.41 -7.19
CA GLY A 383 -14.87 -32.11 -8.44
C GLY A 383 -15.07 -31.27 -9.71
N GLU A 384 -15.21 -31.94 -10.85
CA GLU A 384 -15.34 -31.30 -12.18
C GLU A 384 -16.45 -30.23 -12.27
N LEU A 385 -17.55 -30.40 -11.54
CA LEU A 385 -18.64 -29.41 -11.51
C LEU A 385 -18.14 -28.05 -10.99
N ALA A 386 -17.23 -28.06 -10.01
CA ALA A 386 -16.66 -26.87 -9.39
C ALA A 386 -15.80 -26.02 -10.35
N LEU A 387 -15.41 -26.56 -11.51
CA LEU A 387 -14.69 -25.80 -12.53
C LEU A 387 -15.56 -24.71 -13.16
N ARG A 388 -16.86 -24.94 -13.27
CA ARG A 388 -17.81 -24.02 -13.94
C ARG A 388 -18.76 -23.36 -12.97
N GLU A 389 -19.12 -24.07 -11.90
CA GLU A 389 -20.11 -23.62 -10.93
C GLU A 389 -19.49 -23.56 -9.52
N ALA A 390 -20.07 -22.77 -8.62
CA ALA A 390 -19.69 -22.83 -7.21
C ALA A 390 -20.47 -23.98 -6.55
N VAL A 391 -19.77 -24.88 -5.86
CA VAL A 391 -20.39 -25.99 -5.12
C VAL A 391 -20.42 -25.59 -3.64
N GLU A 392 -21.62 -25.34 -3.12
CA GLU A 392 -21.83 -24.90 -1.74
C GLU A 392 -21.31 -25.94 -0.74
N GLY A 393 -20.54 -25.49 0.26
CA GLY A 393 -19.99 -26.33 1.33
C GLY A 393 -18.86 -27.28 0.92
N ALA A 394 -18.43 -27.28 -0.35
CA ALA A 394 -17.36 -28.18 -0.81
C ALA A 394 -16.01 -27.89 -0.12
N GLU A 395 -15.72 -26.61 0.15
CA GLU A 395 -14.46 -26.19 0.76
C GLU A 395 -14.36 -26.54 2.26
N ASP A 396 -15.50 -26.73 2.92
CA ASP A 396 -15.62 -27.11 4.33
C ASP A 396 -15.58 -28.63 4.53
N ASN A 397 -15.63 -29.42 3.46
CA ASN A 397 -15.62 -30.88 3.53
C ASN A 397 -14.18 -31.42 3.65
N ALA A 398 -13.71 -31.57 4.88
CA ALA A 398 -12.39 -32.12 5.19
C ALA A 398 -12.21 -33.57 4.68
N ASP A 399 -13.24 -34.42 4.82
CA ASP A 399 -13.16 -35.81 4.38
C ASP A 399 -13.02 -35.92 2.86
N ALA A 400 -13.67 -35.04 2.09
CA ALA A 400 -13.45 -34.98 0.65
C ALA A 400 -11.99 -34.65 0.28
N GLY A 401 -11.30 -33.82 1.07
CA GLY A 401 -9.88 -33.53 0.86
C GLY A 401 -8.98 -34.75 1.08
N ARG A 402 -9.27 -35.52 2.13
CA ARG A 402 -8.61 -36.81 2.41
C ARG A 402 -8.86 -37.82 1.28
N ASP A 403 -10.11 -37.93 0.85
CA ASP A 403 -10.54 -38.88 -0.17
C ASP A 403 -9.94 -38.53 -1.54
N GLU A 404 -9.78 -37.25 -1.87
CA GLU A 404 -9.09 -36.79 -3.09
C GLU A 404 -7.64 -37.30 -3.13
N ILE A 405 -6.89 -37.13 -2.04
CA ILE A 405 -5.50 -37.60 -1.92
C ILE A 405 -5.43 -39.13 -2.02
N ALA A 406 -6.42 -39.83 -1.47
CA ALA A 406 -6.53 -41.27 -1.62
C ALA A 406 -6.82 -41.70 -3.08
N ALA A 407 -7.75 -41.02 -3.75
CA ALA A 407 -8.17 -41.30 -5.12
C ALA A 407 -7.05 -41.02 -6.13
N LEU A 408 -6.25 -39.98 -5.91
CA LEU A 408 -5.06 -39.67 -6.71
C LEU A 408 -3.88 -40.64 -6.46
N ALA A 409 -4.04 -41.59 -5.52
CA ALA A 409 -3.02 -42.55 -5.12
C ALA A 409 -1.68 -41.90 -4.80
N ILE A 410 -1.72 -40.79 -4.03
CA ILE A 410 -0.52 -40.04 -3.64
C ILE A 410 0.42 -40.92 -2.81
N GLY A 411 1.72 -40.79 -3.05
CA GLY A 411 2.79 -41.51 -2.34
C GLY A 411 4.07 -40.69 -2.12
N PRO A 412 5.17 -41.33 -1.65
CA PRO A 412 6.39 -40.65 -1.22
C PRO A 412 7.18 -39.97 -2.34
N ASP A 413 6.93 -40.33 -3.60
CA ASP A 413 7.56 -39.68 -4.75
C ASP A 413 6.77 -38.47 -5.26
N ASP A 414 5.60 -38.17 -4.69
CA ASP A 414 4.77 -37.06 -5.13
C ASP A 414 5.04 -35.77 -4.32
N VAL A 415 4.80 -34.63 -4.95
CA VAL A 415 4.70 -33.32 -4.29
C VAL A 415 3.26 -32.84 -4.31
N VAL A 416 2.71 -32.52 -3.15
CA VAL A 416 1.36 -31.96 -3.01
C VAL A 416 1.43 -30.50 -2.58
N VAL A 417 0.87 -29.62 -3.38
CA VAL A 417 0.76 -28.19 -3.11
C VAL A 417 -0.70 -27.86 -2.74
N GLY A 418 -0.92 -27.52 -1.48
CA GLY A 418 -2.23 -27.10 -0.96
C GLY A 418 -2.44 -25.60 -1.11
N ILE A 419 -3.46 -25.20 -1.87
CA ILE A 419 -3.70 -23.82 -2.27
C ILE A 419 -4.94 -23.28 -1.57
N THR A 420 -4.76 -22.31 -0.68
CA THR A 420 -5.87 -21.59 -0.02
C THR A 420 -5.46 -20.17 0.33
N ALA A 421 -6.20 -19.17 -0.19
CA ALA A 421 -5.91 -17.77 0.10
C ALA A 421 -5.97 -17.46 1.60
N SER A 422 -6.98 -17.99 2.30
CA SER A 422 -7.22 -17.74 3.72
C SER A 422 -6.27 -18.50 4.65
N GLY A 423 -5.69 -19.59 4.17
CA GLY A 423 -4.81 -20.46 4.97
C GLY A 423 -5.56 -21.47 5.85
N ARG A 424 -6.90 -21.52 5.79
CA ARG A 424 -7.71 -22.27 6.77
C ARG A 424 -8.77 -23.18 6.17
N THR A 425 -8.78 -23.35 4.84
CA THR A 425 -9.80 -24.15 4.15
C THR A 425 -9.74 -25.62 4.57
N PRO A 426 -10.77 -26.18 5.23
CA PRO A 426 -10.75 -27.55 5.76
C PRO A 426 -10.39 -28.63 4.75
N TYR A 427 -10.94 -28.56 3.53
CA TYR A 427 -10.59 -29.47 2.43
C TYR A 427 -9.08 -29.52 2.16
N VAL A 428 -8.43 -28.34 2.11
CA VAL A 428 -6.99 -28.24 1.80
C VAL A 428 -6.13 -28.70 2.98
N LEU A 429 -6.52 -28.32 4.20
CA LEU A 429 -5.82 -28.73 5.42
C LEU A 429 -5.80 -30.26 5.55
N GLU A 430 -6.95 -30.90 5.34
CA GLU A 430 -7.02 -32.35 5.49
C GLU A 430 -6.35 -33.09 4.32
N ALA A 431 -6.38 -32.53 3.11
CA ALA A 431 -5.60 -33.04 1.99
C ALA A 431 -4.08 -33.03 2.29
N LEU A 432 -3.53 -31.92 2.80
CA LEU A 432 -2.11 -31.86 3.16
C LEU A 432 -1.77 -32.81 4.32
N ARG A 433 -2.65 -32.92 5.33
CA ARG A 433 -2.47 -33.86 6.45
C ARG A 433 -2.40 -35.31 5.96
N GLU A 434 -3.28 -35.70 5.03
CA GLU A 434 -3.29 -37.05 4.44
C GLU A 434 -2.07 -37.27 3.53
N ALA A 435 -1.66 -36.27 2.74
CA ALA A 435 -0.47 -36.34 1.90
C ALA A 435 0.79 -36.59 2.74
N ARG A 436 0.94 -35.86 3.85
CA ARG A 436 2.03 -36.04 4.81
C ARG A 436 2.01 -37.42 5.45
N ARG A 437 0.83 -37.95 5.80
CA ARG A 437 0.67 -39.31 6.32
C ARG A 437 1.14 -40.38 5.33
N ARG A 438 1.10 -40.07 4.04
CA ARG A 438 1.58 -40.90 2.93
C ARG A 438 3.02 -40.59 2.50
N GLU A 439 3.72 -39.79 3.29
CA GLU A 439 5.13 -39.43 3.11
C GLU A 439 5.41 -38.60 1.85
N ALA A 440 4.37 -38.01 1.23
CA ALA A 440 4.54 -37.06 0.14
C ALA A 440 5.13 -35.75 0.66
N PHE A 441 5.93 -35.07 -0.17
CA PHE A 441 6.43 -33.74 0.16
C PHE A 441 5.29 -32.72 0.04
N THR A 442 5.15 -31.86 1.05
CA THR A 442 4.00 -30.94 1.17
C THR A 442 4.41 -29.49 1.06
N VAL A 443 3.71 -28.73 0.21
CA VAL A 443 3.88 -27.28 0.06
C VAL A 443 2.58 -26.58 0.37
N GLY A 444 2.62 -25.57 1.23
CA GLY A 444 1.47 -24.72 1.50
C GLY A 444 1.54 -23.42 0.72
N LEU A 445 0.49 -23.06 -0.01
CA LEU A 445 0.39 -21.79 -0.74
C LEU A 445 -0.80 -20.96 -0.22
N THR A 446 -0.49 -19.84 0.43
CA THR A 446 -1.49 -18.96 1.05
C THR A 446 -1.18 -17.48 0.88
N CYS A 447 -2.09 -16.59 1.27
CA CYS A 447 -1.85 -15.14 1.27
C CYS A 447 -2.07 -14.53 2.66
N ASN A 448 -1.92 -15.35 3.69
CA ASN A 448 -2.23 -14.99 5.07
C ASN A 448 -1.25 -15.64 6.05
N ARG A 449 -0.90 -14.91 7.12
CA ARG A 449 -0.15 -15.42 8.28
C ARG A 449 -0.73 -14.80 9.56
N PRO A 450 -0.70 -15.50 10.71
CA PRO A 450 -0.33 -16.91 10.86
C PRO A 450 -1.39 -17.86 10.25
N THR A 451 -1.01 -19.10 9.96
CA THR A 451 -1.89 -20.06 9.26
C THR A 451 -1.68 -21.50 9.72
N PRO A 452 -2.76 -22.31 9.89
CA PRO A 452 -2.64 -23.75 10.14
C PRO A 452 -1.89 -24.53 9.05
N LEU A 453 -1.73 -23.97 7.83
CA LEU A 453 -0.92 -24.60 6.78
C LEU A 453 0.55 -24.75 7.18
N GLU A 454 1.09 -23.87 8.04
CA GLU A 454 2.51 -23.90 8.43
C GLU A 454 2.89 -25.23 9.08
N GLU A 455 2.01 -25.81 9.89
CA GLU A 455 2.27 -27.08 10.58
C GLU A 455 2.14 -28.32 9.65
N LEU A 456 1.49 -28.15 8.50
CA LEU A 456 1.15 -29.22 7.58
C LEU A 456 2.04 -29.22 6.33
N SER A 457 2.93 -28.25 6.19
CA SER A 457 3.75 -28.04 4.99
C SER A 457 5.23 -28.16 5.33
N ASP A 458 6.00 -28.84 4.49
CA ASP A 458 7.45 -28.85 4.56
C ASP A 458 8.04 -27.52 4.05
N VAL A 459 7.36 -26.87 3.11
CA VAL A 459 7.64 -25.51 2.64
C VAL A 459 6.35 -24.69 2.64
N ILE A 460 6.40 -23.47 3.19
CA ILE A 460 5.28 -22.53 3.18
C ILE A 460 5.62 -21.35 2.25
N ILE A 461 4.74 -21.08 1.28
CA ILE A 461 4.82 -19.94 0.37
C ILE A 461 3.62 -19.05 0.67
N ALA A 462 3.87 -17.89 1.26
CA ALA A 462 2.84 -17.01 1.81
C ALA A 462 2.95 -15.55 1.35
N PRO A 463 2.82 -15.25 0.04
CA PRO A 463 2.85 -13.88 -0.46
C PRO A 463 1.75 -13.00 0.17
N LEU A 464 2.13 -12.12 1.09
CA LEU A 464 1.21 -11.25 1.82
C LEU A 464 0.79 -10.04 0.98
N VAL A 465 -0.24 -10.22 0.14
CA VAL A 465 -0.75 -9.20 -0.79
C VAL A 465 -1.57 -8.07 -0.13
N GLY A 466 -1.85 -8.20 1.16
CA GLY A 466 -2.68 -7.26 1.93
C GLY A 466 -4.18 -7.33 1.61
N PRO A 467 -4.98 -6.43 2.22
CA PRO A 467 -6.44 -6.38 2.04
C PRO A 467 -6.86 -6.25 0.57
N GLU A 468 -7.88 -7.01 0.18
CA GLU A 468 -8.42 -6.98 -1.19
C GLU A 468 -9.20 -5.68 -1.47
N VAL A 469 -9.29 -5.29 -2.74
CA VAL A 469 -10.04 -4.09 -3.19
C VAL A 469 -11.50 -4.16 -2.72
N ILE A 470 -12.09 -5.35 -2.78
CA ILE A 470 -13.35 -5.71 -2.15
C ILE A 470 -13.00 -6.71 -1.04
N ALA A 471 -13.28 -6.36 0.22
CA ALA A 471 -12.96 -7.19 1.37
C ALA A 471 -13.45 -8.64 1.18
N GLY A 472 -12.58 -9.62 1.39
CA GLY A 472 -12.88 -11.04 1.20
C GLY A 472 -12.88 -11.55 -0.25
N SER A 473 -12.79 -10.67 -1.27
CA SER A 473 -12.77 -11.08 -2.68
C SER A 473 -11.38 -11.57 -3.12
N THR A 474 -10.90 -12.64 -2.50
CA THR A 474 -9.56 -13.25 -2.71
C THR A 474 -9.30 -13.77 -4.13
N ARG A 475 -10.32 -13.81 -4.99
CA ARG A 475 -10.14 -14.08 -6.43
C ARG A 475 -9.30 -13.02 -7.16
N MET A 476 -8.99 -11.89 -6.51
CA MET A 476 -8.28 -10.74 -7.08
C MET A 476 -6.76 -10.84 -6.85
N LYS A 477 -6.20 -10.11 -5.89
CA LYS A 477 -4.75 -10.11 -5.66
C LYS A 477 -4.25 -11.47 -5.20
N ALA A 478 -4.96 -12.12 -4.27
CA ALA A 478 -4.56 -13.43 -3.75
C ALA A 478 -4.52 -14.47 -4.88
N GLY A 479 -5.57 -14.52 -5.72
CA GLY A 479 -5.62 -15.34 -6.92
C GLY A 479 -4.50 -15.03 -7.92
N THR A 480 -4.18 -13.75 -8.14
CA THR A 480 -3.07 -13.34 -9.01
C THR A 480 -1.72 -13.80 -8.46
N ALA A 481 -1.48 -13.66 -7.15
CA ALA A 481 -0.27 -14.15 -6.49
C ALA A 481 -0.15 -15.68 -6.62
N GLN A 482 -1.24 -16.40 -6.37
CA GLN A 482 -1.30 -17.84 -6.54
C GLN A 482 -0.95 -18.24 -7.97
N LYS A 483 -1.52 -17.59 -8.98
CA LYS A 483 -1.17 -17.85 -10.38
C LYS A 483 0.32 -17.65 -10.66
N MET A 484 0.89 -16.54 -10.18
CA MET A 484 2.32 -16.26 -10.37
C MET A 484 3.21 -17.33 -9.73
N VAL A 485 2.87 -17.77 -8.52
CA VAL A 485 3.59 -18.85 -7.82
C VAL A 485 3.45 -20.18 -8.57
N LEU A 486 2.24 -20.59 -8.95
CA LEU A 486 2.02 -21.85 -9.67
C LEU A 486 2.78 -21.88 -10.99
N ASN A 487 2.74 -20.79 -11.76
CA ASN A 487 3.51 -20.68 -13.00
C ASN A 487 5.02 -20.74 -12.74
N ALA A 488 5.50 -20.16 -11.64
CA ALA A 488 6.91 -20.26 -11.26
C ALA A 488 7.29 -21.71 -10.90
N LEU A 489 6.47 -22.40 -10.09
CA LEU A 489 6.70 -23.80 -9.70
C LEU A 489 6.79 -24.72 -10.92
N SER A 490 5.75 -24.71 -11.77
CA SER A 490 5.69 -25.58 -12.95
C SER A 490 6.76 -25.22 -13.97
N THR A 491 6.92 -23.95 -14.31
CA THR A 491 7.90 -23.52 -15.34
C THR A 491 9.33 -23.75 -14.90
N ALA A 492 9.69 -23.40 -13.65
CA ALA A 492 11.05 -23.57 -13.17
C ALA A 492 11.42 -25.07 -13.04
N ALA A 493 10.49 -25.91 -12.59
CA ALA A 493 10.70 -27.36 -12.56
C ALA A 493 10.95 -27.91 -13.98
N MET A 494 10.14 -27.51 -14.96
CA MET A 494 10.30 -27.98 -16.34
C MET A 494 11.58 -27.47 -17.00
N ILE A 495 12.00 -26.23 -16.70
CA ILE A 495 13.31 -25.71 -17.13
C ILE A 495 14.44 -26.59 -16.55
N ARG A 496 14.39 -26.87 -15.24
CA ARG A 496 15.40 -27.70 -14.54
C ARG A 496 15.44 -29.13 -15.05
N LEU A 497 14.31 -29.69 -15.49
CA LEU A 497 14.20 -31.01 -16.12
C LEU A 497 14.56 -31.01 -17.62
N GLY A 498 15.11 -29.92 -18.15
CA GLY A 498 15.59 -29.85 -19.54
C GLY A 498 14.48 -29.82 -20.59
N LYS A 499 13.29 -29.31 -20.25
CA LYS A 499 12.19 -29.09 -21.22
C LYS A 499 12.40 -27.85 -22.09
N THR A 500 13.38 -27.01 -21.75
CA THR A 500 13.77 -25.81 -22.50
C THR A 500 15.24 -25.83 -22.90
N TYR A 501 15.61 -25.01 -23.90
CA TYR A 501 16.99 -24.69 -24.25
C TYR A 501 17.13 -23.17 -24.31
N GLY A 502 17.94 -22.59 -23.42
CA GLY A 502 17.86 -21.16 -23.14
C GLY A 502 16.42 -20.79 -22.74
N ASN A 503 15.83 -19.83 -23.45
CA ASN A 503 14.43 -19.42 -23.27
C ASN A 503 13.46 -20.02 -24.33
N LEU A 504 13.89 -21.06 -25.05
CA LEU A 504 13.10 -21.71 -26.09
C LEU A 504 12.43 -22.98 -25.55
N MET A 505 11.13 -23.11 -25.87
CA MET A 505 10.28 -24.25 -25.56
C MET A 505 10.57 -25.41 -26.53
N VAL A 506 11.67 -26.12 -26.30
CA VAL A 506 12.19 -27.13 -27.24
C VAL A 506 11.55 -28.51 -27.10
N ASP A 507 10.76 -28.76 -26.07
CA ASP A 507 9.99 -30.01 -25.92
C ASP A 507 8.53 -29.78 -26.34
N VAL A 508 8.31 -29.48 -27.63
CA VAL A 508 6.97 -29.20 -28.17
C VAL A 508 6.51 -30.35 -29.05
N GLN A 509 5.27 -30.85 -28.85
CA GLN A 509 4.67 -31.81 -29.77
C GLN A 509 3.96 -31.11 -30.93
N PRO A 510 4.39 -31.30 -32.19
CA PRO A 510 3.82 -30.62 -33.34
C PRO A 510 2.52 -31.26 -33.85
N THR A 511 1.49 -31.37 -32.99
CA THR A 511 0.21 -32.06 -33.29
C THR A 511 -0.69 -31.32 -34.27
N ASN A 512 -0.52 -30.00 -34.41
CA ASN A 512 -1.29 -29.17 -35.34
C ASN A 512 -0.38 -28.25 -36.17
N ALA A 513 -0.94 -27.60 -37.20
CA ALA A 513 -0.19 -26.76 -38.13
C ALA A 513 0.54 -25.60 -37.43
N LYS A 514 -0.08 -24.98 -36.42
CA LYS A 514 0.53 -23.91 -35.61
C LYS A 514 1.73 -24.42 -34.83
N LEU A 515 1.64 -25.60 -34.22
CA LEU A 515 2.73 -26.21 -33.44
C LEU A 515 3.87 -26.70 -34.34
N ARG A 516 3.58 -27.23 -35.55
CA ARG A 516 4.60 -27.52 -36.57
C ARG A 516 5.41 -26.28 -36.96
N GLN A 517 4.72 -25.17 -37.23
CA GLN A 517 5.38 -23.92 -37.59
C GLN A 517 6.17 -23.33 -36.40
N ARG A 518 5.69 -23.55 -35.16
CA ARG A 518 6.43 -23.16 -33.95
C ARG A 518 7.71 -23.97 -33.79
N ALA A 519 7.63 -25.29 -33.93
CA ALA A 519 8.78 -26.20 -33.90
C ALA A 519 9.86 -25.79 -34.92
N GLN A 520 9.48 -25.53 -36.17
CA GLN A 520 10.41 -25.02 -37.19
C GLN A 520 11.07 -23.70 -36.78
N ARG A 521 10.30 -22.72 -36.30
CA ARG A 521 10.88 -21.45 -35.84
C ARG A 521 11.85 -21.63 -34.68
N ILE A 522 11.55 -22.53 -33.75
CA ILE A 522 12.41 -22.80 -32.59
C ILE A 522 13.76 -23.38 -33.05
N VAL A 523 13.76 -24.40 -33.91
CA VAL A 523 14.99 -25.02 -34.43
C VAL A 523 15.79 -24.02 -35.27
N ALA A 524 15.12 -23.26 -36.14
CA ALA A 524 15.77 -22.24 -36.97
C ALA A 524 16.49 -21.20 -36.10
N LEU A 525 15.81 -20.70 -35.05
CA LEU A 525 16.38 -19.72 -34.14
C LEU A 525 17.53 -20.30 -33.31
N ALA A 526 17.38 -21.53 -32.81
CA ALA A 526 18.39 -22.17 -31.98
C ALA A 526 19.67 -22.50 -32.75
N CYS A 527 19.55 -22.91 -34.02
CA CYS A 527 20.67 -23.37 -34.84
C CYS A 527 21.19 -22.31 -35.82
N GLY A 528 20.49 -21.18 -36.00
CA GLY A 528 20.84 -20.15 -36.99
C GLY A 528 20.64 -20.60 -38.46
N LEU A 529 19.67 -21.48 -38.70
CA LEU A 529 19.41 -22.09 -40.02
C LEU A 529 18.31 -21.38 -40.78
N SER A 530 18.32 -21.50 -42.11
CA SER A 530 17.17 -21.13 -42.94
C SER A 530 15.98 -22.06 -42.69
N MET A 531 14.78 -21.64 -43.11
CA MET A 531 13.57 -22.46 -42.94
C MET A 531 13.62 -23.77 -43.73
N ASP A 532 14.27 -23.79 -44.90
CA ASP A 532 14.42 -24.99 -45.73
C ASP A 532 15.40 -25.99 -45.10
N GLU A 533 16.55 -25.51 -44.62
CA GLU A 533 17.52 -26.33 -43.88
C GLU A 533 16.90 -26.88 -42.59
N THR A 534 16.13 -26.05 -41.89
CA THR A 534 15.42 -26.45 -40.67
C THR A 534 14.37 -27.53 -40.95
N ALA A 535 13.62 -27.40 -42.05
CA ALA A 535 12.62 -28.40 -42.44
C ALA A 535 13.26 -29.75 -42.76
N ALA A 536 14.39 -29.75 -43.47
CA ALA A 536 15.16 -30.96 -43.76
C ALA A 536 15.73 -31.61 -42.49
N LEU A 537 16.30 -30.80 -41.59
CA LEU A 537 16.85 -31.27 -40.31
C LEU A 537 15.76 -31.88 -39.42
N LEU A 538 14.63 -31.19 -39.25
CA LEU A 538 13.48 -31.72 -38.51
C LEU A 538 12.95 -33.02 -39.12
N ALA A 539 12.88 -33.13 -40.44
CA ALA A 539 12.46 -34.36 -41.10
C ALA A 539 13.41 -35.53 -40.82
N SER A 540 14.73 -35.28 -40.78
CA SER A 540 15.73 -36.30 -40.41
C SER A 540 15.63 -36.74 -38.95
N CYS A 541 15.11 -35.88 -38.07
CA CYS A 541 14.93 -36.13 -36.64
C CYS A 541 13.51 -36.59 -36.29
N SER A 542 12.74 -37.12 -37.24
CA SER A 542 11.34 -37.54 -37.04
C SER A 542 10.42 -36.45 -36.46
N GLY A 543 10.73 -35.17 -36.71
CA GLY A 543 10.01 -34.02 -36.18
C GLY A 543 10.33 -33.66 -34.72
N GLU A 544 11.28 -34.35 -34.08
CA GLU A 544 11.70 -34.08 -32.71
C GLU A 544 12.64 -32.87 -32.63
N THR A 545 12.18 -31.82 -31.96
CA THR A 545 12.87 -30.54 -31.86
C THR A 545 14.16 -30.60 -31.05
N LYS A 546 14.20 -31.36 -29.96
CA LYS A 546 15.42 -31.52 -29.13
C LYS A 546 16.54 -32.18 -29.93
N THR A 547 16.24 -33.32 -30.54
CA THR A 547 17.17 -34.07 -31.40
C THR A 547 17.66 -33.22 -32.56
N ALA A 548 16.76 -32.48 -33.22
CA ALA A 548 17.12 -31.55 -34.28
C ALA A 548 18.08 -30.43 -33.81
N ILE A 549 17.89 -29.87 -32.62
CA ILE A 549 18.78 -28.84 -32.08
C ILE A 549 20.17 -29.42 -31.77
N VAL A 550 20.24 -30.61 -31.15
CA VAL A 550 21.52 -31.27 -30.88
C VAL A 550 22.25 -31.59 -32.18
N ALA A 551 21.57 -32.22 -33.14
CA ALA A 551 22.14 -32.54 -34.45
C ALA A 551 22.61 -31.28 -35.19
N GLY A 552 21.79 -30.21 -35.20
CA GLY A 552 22.11 -28.95 -35.87
C GLY A 552 23.29 -28.20 -35.27
N LEU A 553 23.42 -28.19 -33.93
CA LEU A 553 24.50 -27.47 -33.25
C LEU A 553 25.82 -28.25 -33.18
N THR A 554 25.76 -29.58 -33.17
CA THR A 554 26.96 -30.44 -32.97
C THR A 554 27.41 -31.17 -34.23
N GLY A 555 26.58 -31.22 -35.27
CA GLY A 555 26.88 -31.93 -36.52
C GLY A 555 26.81 -33.45 -36.41
N VAL A 556 26.25 -33.99 -35.32
CA VAL A 556 26.04 -35.44 -35.16
C VAL A 556 24.74 -35.88 -35.84
N THR A 557 24.70 -37.13 -36.30
CA THR A 557 23.48 -37.73 -36.88
C THR A 557 22.47 -38.11 -35.79
N PRO A 558 21.15 -38.06 -36.07
CA PRO A 558 20.09 -38.36 -35.10
C PRO A 558 20.17 -39.75 -34.46
#